data_AF-A0A3R8C2K6-F1
#
_entry.id   AF-A0A3R8C2K6-F1
#
_cell.length_a   1.000
_cell.length_b   1.000
_cell.length_c   1.000
_cell.angle_alpha   90.00
_cell.angle_beta   90.00
_cell.angle_gamma   90.00
#
_symmetry.space_group_name_H-M   'P 1'
#
loop_
_entity.id
_entity.type
_entity.pdbx_description
1 polymer ?
#
loop_
_entity_poly.entity_id
_entity_poly.type
_entity_poly.pdbx_seq_one_letter_code
_entity_poly.pdbx_strand_id
1 'polypeptide(L)'
;DVLLLECGFIAVCASPCSTAATPFAAGVSVMSFRLLAFKLLFCSGICKLASGDQKWSSLTAMNYHYWTQPLPNFVSWHSYWGGNKRLQAIGAVTFEILGPLLILFGRWGRIVAFFCFVLLIVSIYVTGNYGFFNILSCVVCLALLDDSLLLFKFPSPLENA
;
A
#
# COMPACT_ATOMS: atom_id res chain seq x y z
N ASP A 1 13.91 9.06 -1.42
CA ASP A 1 12.61 8.64 -0.82
C ASP A 1 11.56 9.75 -0.87
N VAL A 2 10.76 9.80 -1.94
CA VAL A 2 9.67 10.78 -2.08
C VAL A 2 8.48 10.43 -1.18
N LEU A 3 8.15 9.13 -1.06
CA LEU A 3 7.02 8.67 -0.23
C LEU A 3 7.17 9.07 1.23
N LEU A 4 8.38 8.98 1.80
CA LEU A 4 8.64 9.34 3.18
C LEU A 4 8.38 10.84 3.43
N LEU A 5 8.82 11.69 2.50
CA LEU A 5 8.57 13.13 2.55
C LEU A 5 7.08 13.45 2.40
N GLU A 6 6.37 12.78 1.48
CA GLU A 6 4.92 12.94 1.31
C GLU A 6 4.15 12.52 2.58
N CYS A 7 4.47 11.35 3.15
CA CYS A 7 3.88 10.89 4.41
C CYS A 7 4.18 11.86 5.56
N GLY A 8 5.44 12.30 5.70
CA GLY A 8 5.85 13.22 6.76
C GLY A 8 5.18 14.58 6.63
N PHE A 9 5.08 15.11 5.41
CA PHE A 9 4.38 16.37 5.14
C PHE A 9 2.90 16.28 5.52
N ILE A 10 2.20 15.23 5.08
CA ILE A 10 0.79 15.02 5.44
C ILE A 10 0.64 14.86 6.95
N ALA A 11 1.53 14.13 7.63
CA ALA A 11 1.49 13.94 9.07
C ALA A 11 1.69 15.25 9.85
N VAL A 12 2.65 16.09 9.45
CA VAL A 12 2.88 17.40 10.08
C VAL A 12 1.66 18.30 9.92
N CYS A 13 1.04 18.32 8.74
CA CYS A 13 -0.19 19.09 8.50
C CYS A 13 -1.41 18.51 9.25
N ALA A 14 -1.45 17.20 9.48
CA ALA A 14 -2.53 16.53 10.19
C ALA A 14 -2.47 16.71 11.71
N SER A 15 -1.28 16.86 12.30
CA SER A 15 -1.06 17.01 13.76
C SER A 15 -1.94 18.09 14.43
N PRO A 16 -2.01 19.35 13.97
CA PRO A 16 -2.88 20.37 14.57
C PRO A 16 -4.37 20.11 14.33
N CYS A 17 -4.72 19.26 13.35
CA CYS A 17 -6.09 18.93 12.94
C CYS A 17 -6.69 17.73 13.68
N SER A 18 -5.91 17.07 14.55
CA SER A 18 -6.34 15.87 15.30
C SER A 18 -7.04 16.19 16.62
N THR A 19 -7.26 17.48 16.93
CA THR A 19 -8.03 17.88 18.11
C THR A 19 -9.52 17.71 17.81
N ALA A 20 -10.32 17.22 18.76
CA ALA A 20 -11.78 17.01 18.61
C ALA A 20 -12.55 18.26 18.12
N ALA A 21 -11.91 19.44 18.15
CA ALA A 21 -12.40 20.72 17.68
C ALA A 21 -12.52 20.87 16.14
N THR A 22 -11.86 20.04 15.30
CA THR A 22 -11.82 20.26 13.84
C THR A 22 -12.08 18.98 13.00
N PRO A 23 -13.32 18.43 13.02
CA PRO A 23 -13.65 17.18 12.31
C PRO A 23 -13.42 17.24 10.79
N PHE A 24 -13.58 18.41 10.17
CA PHE A 24 -13.32 18.60 8.74
C PHE A 24 -11.85 18.36 8.39
N ALA A 25 -10.95 18.90 9.22
CA ALA A 25 -9.53 18.85 8.94
C ALA A 25 -8.95 17.44 9.18
N ALA A 26 -9.47 16.72 10.18
CA ALA A 26 -9.23 15.28 10.34
C ALA A 26 -9.67 14.48 9.10
N GLY A 27 -10.86 14.76 8.56
CA GLY A 27 -11.36 14.11 7.34
C GLY A 27 -10.47 14.35 6.11
N VAL A 28 -9.98 15.58 5.94
CA VAL A 28 -9.02 15.91 4.86
C VAL A 28 -7.73 15.13 5.01
N SER A 29 -7.16 15.04 6.22
CA SER A 29 -5.92 14.30 6.45
C SER A 29 -6.03 12.80 6.10
N VAL A 30 -7.14 12.16 6.51
CA VAL A 30 -7.43 10.76 6.18
C VAL A 30 -7.61 10.59 4.67
N MET A 31 -8.31 11.52 4.02
CA MET A 31 -8.47 11.50 2.57
C MET A 31 -7.12 11.66 1.84
N SER A 32 -6.23 12.51 2.34
CA SER A 32 -4.87 12.66 1.79
C SER A 32 -4.07 11.36 1.88
N PHE A 33 -4.12 10.65 3.00
CA PHE A 33 -3.46 9.33 3.11
C PHE A 33 -4.10 8.27 2.20
N ARG A 34 -5.43 8.28 2.02
CA ARG A 34 -6.13 7.39 1.07
C ARG A 34 -5.71 7.66 -0.37
N LEU A 35 -5.60 8.93 -0.75
CA LEU A 35 -5.11 9.34 -2.07
C LEU A 35 -3.63 9.00 -2.26
N LEU A 36 -2.82 9.09 -1.20
CA LEU A 36 -1.42 8.66 -1.23
C LEU A 36 -1.32 7.15 -1.46
N ALA A 37 -2.12 6.34 -0.78
CA ALA A 37 -2.20 4.89 -1.00
C ALA A 37 -2.63 4.57 -2.45
N PHE A 38 -3.65 5.27 -2.95
CA PHE A 38 -4.09 5.17 -4.34
C PHE A 38 -2.95 5.46 -5.31
N LYS A 39 -2.29 6.60 -5.14
CA LYS A 39 -1.18 7.04 -5.98
C LYS A 39 -0.05 6.02 -5.97
N LEU A 40 0.35 5.54 -4.79
CA LEU A 40 1.45 4.58 -4.64
C LEU A 40 1.17 3.32 -5.45
N LEU A 41 -0.01 2.71 -5.29
CA LEU A 41 -0.34 1.47 -5.98
C LEU A 41 -0.53 1.67 -7.48
N PHE A 42 -1.30 2.69 -7.85
CA PHE A 42 -1.64 2.95 -9.22
C PHE A 42 -0.41 3.35 -10.05
N CYS A 43 0.44 4.24 -9.52
CA CYS A 43 1.69 4.59 -10.18
C CYS A 43 2.64 3.39 -10.27
N SER A 44 2.72 2.53 -9.26
CA SER A 44 3.53 1.30 -9.32
C SER A 44 3.10 0.39 -10.47
N GLY A 45 1.80 0.16 -10.64
CA GLY A 45 1.25 -0.68 -11.71
C GLY A 45 1.44 -0.04 -13.10
N ILE A 46 1.14 1.26 -13.23
CA ILE A 46 1.32 1.98 -14.49
C ILE A 46 2.79 2.02 -14.90
N CYS A 47 3.71 2.30 -13.98
CA CYS A 47 5.13 2.33 -14.31
C CYS A 47 5.62 0.97 -14.83
N LYS A 48 5.08 -0.16 -14.34
CA LYS A 48 5.40 -1.48 -14.90
C LYS A 48 4.94 -1.62 -16.34
N LEU A 49 3.71 -1.22 -16.66
CA LEU A 49 3.16 -1.28 -18.01
C LEU A 49 3.80 -0.26 -18.97
N ALA A 50 4.06 0.94 -18.49
CA ALA A 50 4.58 2.07 -19.26
C ALA A 50 6.11 2.07 -19.36
N SER A 51 6.82 1.23 -18.62
CA SER A 51 8.29 1.14 -18.64
C SER A 51 8.87 0.78 -20.00
N GLY A 52 8.08 0.16 -20.88
CA GLY A 52 8.57 -0.39 -22.15
C GLY A 52 9.53 -1.56 -21.98
N ASP A 53 9.73 -2.07 -20.74
CA ASP A 53 10.59 -3.22 -20.50
C ASP A 53 9.92 -4.49 -21.03
N GLN A 54 10.61 -5.16 -21.95
CA GLN A 54 10.16 -6.39 -22.57
C GLN A 54 9.90 -7.49 -21.54
N LYS A 55 10.52 -7.43 -20.35
CA LYS A 55 10.28 -8.37 -19.24
C LYS A 55 8.88 -8.25 -18.64
N TRP A 56 8.33 -7.04 -18.53
CA TRP A 56 6.96 -6.83 -18.05
C TRP A 56 5.94 -7.21 -19.13
N SER A 57 6.21 -6.84 -20.39
CA SER A 57 5.37 -7.24 -21.54
C SER A 57 5.33 -8.76 -21.75
N SER A 58 6.47 -9.45 -21.59
CA SER A 58 6.57 -10.91 -21.69
C SER A 58 6.16 -11.65 -20.41
N LEU A 59 5.79 -10.92 -19.35
CA LEU A 59 5.44 -11.46 -18.02
C LEU A 59 6.55 -12.32 -17.39
N THR A 60 7.81 -12.08 -17.77
CA THR A 60 9.00 -12.77 -17.25
C THR A 60 9.70 -11.98 -16.15
N ALA A 61 9.23 -10.78 -15.81
CA ALA A 61 9.80 -9.91 -14.78
C ALA A 61 10.00 -10.63 -13.44
N MET A 62 9.06 -11.51 -13.05
CA MET A 62 9.14 -12.24 -11.79
C MET A 62 10.28 -13.27 -11.72
N ASN A 63 10.85 -13.68 -12.86
CA ASN A 63 12.07 -14.51 -12.87
C ASN A 63 13.28 -13.76 -12.32
N TYR A 64 13.33 -12.44 -12.53
CA TYR A 64 14.45 -11.62 -12.09
C TYR A 64 14.17 -11.01 -10.72
N HIS A 65 12.90 -10.73 -10.41
CA HIS A 65 12.48 -10.07 -9.18
C HIS A 65 13.11 -10.68 -7.92
N TYR A 66 13.05 -12.01 -7.75
CA TYR A 66 13.57 -12.69 -6.56
C TYR A 66 15.10 -12.64 -6.39
N TRP A 67 15.84 -12.36 -7.47
CA TRP A 67 17.30 -12.25 -7.47
C TRP A 67 17.78 -10.82 -7.31
N THR A 68 17.05 -9.86 -7.87
CA THR A 68 17.46 -8.45 -7.92
C THR A 68 16.84 -7.59 -6.82
N GLN A 69 16.19 -8.21 -5.84
CA GLN A 69 15.66 -7.49 -4.68
C GLN A 69 16.79 -6.92 -3.82
N PRO A 70 16.57 -5.79 -3.11
CA PRO A 70 17.64 -5.13 -2.35
C PRO A 70 18.25 -5.99 -1.24
N LEU A 71 17.42 -6.80 -0.57
CA LEU A 71 17.83 -7.78 0.44
C LEU A 71 17.11 -9.11 0.16
N PRO A 72 17.69 -9.98 -0.68
CA PRO A 72 17.16 -11.32 -0.89
C PRO A 72 17.31 -12.15 0.38
N ASN A 73 16.33 -13.00 0.66
CA ASN A 73 16.30 -13.85 1.84
C ASN A 73 16.12 -15.32 1.43
N PHE A 74 16.18 -16.25 2.37
CA PHE A 74 15.98 -17.68 2.06
C PHE A 74 14.64 -17.97 1.37
N VAL A 75 13.60 -17.19 1.69
CA VAL A 75 12.28 -17.33 1.08
C VAL A 75 12.28 -16.84 -0.36
N SER A 76 13.09 -15.84 -0.72
CA SER A 76 13.28 -15.37 -2.10
C SER A 76 13.85 -16.49 -2.96
N TRP A 77 14.87 -17.19 -2.46
CA TRP A 77 15.46 -18.36 -3.10
C TRP A 77 14.43 -19.46 -3.31
N HIS A 78 13.69 -19.84 -2.27
CA HIS A 78 12.66 -20.86 -2.38
C HIS A 78 11.54 -20.45 -3.36
N SER A 79 11.11 -19.19 -3.27
CA SER A 79 10.08 -18.62 -4.13
C SER A 79 10.52 -18.52 -5.59
N TYR A 80 11.82 -18.48 -5.88
CA TYR A 80 12.33 -18.55 -7.24
C TYR A 80 12.05 -19.92 -7.88
N TRP A 81 12.29 -21.02 -7.17
CA TRP A 81 12.09 -22.37 -7.70
C TRP A 81 10.62 -22.80 -7.82
N GLY A 82 9.73 -22.19 -7.03
CA GLY A 82 8.31 -22.56 -6.98
C GLY A 82 7.35 -21.61 -7.72
N GLY A 83 6.22 -22.14 -8.18
CA GLY A 83 5.09 -21.34 -8.67
C GLY A 83 5.23 -20.75 -10.08
N ASN A 84 4.08 -20.43 -10.68
CA ASN A 84 4.01 -19.89 -12.04
C ASN A 84 4.32 -18.38 -12.06
N LYS A 85 5.51 -18.02 -12.54
CA LYS A 85 6.02 -16.64 -12.58
C LYS A 85 5.16 -15.68 -13.41
N ARG A 86 4.57 -16.19 -14.49
CA ARG A 86 3.67 -15.39 -15.33
C ARG A 86 2.40 -15.04 -14.57
N LEU A 87 1.84 -16.00 -13.84
CA LEU A 87 0.65 -15.77 -13.01
C LEU A 87 0.93 -14.76 -11.89
N GLN A 88 2.10 -14.86 -11.24
CA GLN A 88 2.53 -13.90 -10.23
C GLN A 88 2.71 -12.48 -10.80
N ALA A 89 3.30 -12.36 -12.00
CA ALA A 89 3.46 -11.08 -12.67
C ALA A 89 2.11 -10.45 -13.04
N ILE A 90 1.19 -11.24 -13.62
CA ILE A 90 -0.17 -10.79 -13.93
C ILE A 90 -0.87 -10.35 -12.63
N GLY A 91 -0.88 -11.22 -11.62
CA GLY A 91 -1.54 -10.93 -10.34
C GLY A 91 -1.02 -9.65 -9.70
N ALA A 92 0.30 -9.44 -9.68
CA ALA A 92 0.90 -8.21 -9.16
C ALA A 92 0.39 -6.97 -9.88
N VAL A 93 0.50 -6.94 -11.22
CA VAL A 93 0.05 -5.79 -12.02
C VAL A 93 -1.47 -5.57 -11.90
N THR A 94 -2.25 -6.66 -11.89
CA THR A 94 -3.71 -6.59 -11.73
C THR A 94 -4.09 -6.00 -10.37
N PHE A 95 -3.51 -6.48 -9.27
CA PHE A 95 -3.79 -5.92 -7.95
C PHE A 95 -3.29 -4.48 -7.81
N GLU A 96 -2.19 -4.12 -8.46
CA GLU A 96 -1.67 -2.75 -8.41
C GLU A 96 -2.54 -1.74 -9.16
N ILE A 97 -3.21 -2.16 -10.23
CA ILE A 97 -4.07 -1.28 -11.03
C ILE A 97 -5.52 -1.31 -10.55
N LEU A 98 -6.08 -2.50 -10.29
CA LEU A 98 -7.47 -2.65 -9.87
C LEU A 98 -7.66 -2.36 -8.37
N GLY A 99 -6.70 -2.74 -7.53
CA GLY A 99 -6.74 -2.47 -6.09
C GLY A 99 -7.01 -1.01 -5.73
N PRO A 100 -6.28 -0.01 -6.26
CA PRO A 100 -6.52 1.39 -5.93
C PRO A 100 -7.86 1.88 -6.51
N LEU A 101 -8.30 1.40 -7.67
CA LEU A 101 -9.61 1.79 -8.22
C LEU A 101 -10.77 1.43 -7.29
N LEU A 102 -10.64 0.33 -6.52
CA LEU A 102 -11.63 -0.07 -5.51
C LEU A 102 -11.81 0.95 -4.37
N ILE A 103 -10.81 1.81 -4.10
CA ILE A 103 -10.92 2.88 -3.08
C ILE A 103 -12.07 3.85 -3.42
N LEU A 104 -12.40 3.99 -4.71
CA LEU A 104 -13.46 4.87 -5.19
C LEU A 104 -14.87 4.27 -5.02
N PHE A 105 -15.00 2.95 -4.80
CA PHE A 105 -16.29 2.24 -4.69
C PHE A 105 -16.85 2.19 -3.26
N GLY A 106 -16.49 3.16 -2.41
CA GLY A 106 -17.02 3.28 -1.04
C GLY A 106 -16.39 2.30 -0.05
N ARG A 107 -17.07 2.08 1.09
CA ARG A 107 -16.52 1.36 2.26
C ARG A 107 -16.01 -0.04 1.94
N TRP A 108 -16.82 -0.85 1.26
CA TRP A 108 -16.46 -2.23 0.93
C TRP A 108 -15.28 -2.29 -0.05
N GLY A 109 -15.27 -1.40 -1.04
CA GLY A 109 -14.15 -1.25 -1.97
C GLY A 109 -12.85 -0.91 -1.25
N ARG A 110 -12.87 0.01 -0.27
CA ARG A 110 -11.70 0.35 0.56
C ARG A 110 -11.16 -0.85 1.35
N ILE A 111 -12.03 -1.68 1.91
CA ILE A 111 -11.62 -2.88 2.67
C ILE A 111 -10.95 -3.89 1.74
N VAL A 112 -11.53 -4.14 0.56
CA VAL A 112 -10.92 -5.04 -0.43
C VAL A 112 -9.59 -4.47 -0.92
N ALA A 113 -9.52 -3.17 -1.22
CA ALA A 113 -8.29 -2.49 -1.62
C ALA A 113 -7.19 -2.62 -0.55
N PHE A 114 -7.56 -2.46 0.73
CA PHE A 114 -6.65 -2.68 1.86
C PHE A 114 -6.06 -4.09 1.84
N PHE A 115 -6.89 -5.13 1.74
CA PHE A 115 -6.40 -6.51 1.70
C PHE A 115 -5.55 -6.80 0.47
N CYS A 116 -5.95 -6.32 -0.71
CA CYS A 116 -5.14 -6.46 -1.93
C CYS A 116 -3.76 -5.82 -1.76
N PHE A 117 -3.69 -4.59 -1.24
CA PHE A 117 -2.43 -3.88 -1.09
C PHE A 117 -1.56 -4.50 0.01
N VAL A 118 -2.13 -4.80 1.18
CA VAL A 118 -1.39 -5.44 2.27
C VAL A 118 -0.88 -6.82 1.84
N LEU A 119 -1.69 -7.61 1.12
CA LEU A 119 -1.25 -8.90 0.59
C LEU A 119 -0.06 -8.74 -0.37
N LEU A 120 -0.10 -7.74 -1.26
CA LEU A 120 1.03 -7.44 -2.15
C LEU A 120 2.29 -7.04 -1.37
N ILE A 121 2.20 -6.06 -0.47
CA ILE A 121 3.36 -5.58 0.30
C ILE A 121 3.93 -6.70 1.17
N VAL A 122 3.08 -7.48 1.84
CA VAL A 122 3.52 -8.59 2.68
C VAL A 122 4.17 -9.68 1.84
N SER A 123 3.60 -10.01 0.67
CA SER A 123 4.23 -10.97 -0.26
C SER A 123 5.60 -10.47 -0.71
N ILE A 124 5.73 -9.18 -1.01
CA ILE A 124 7.01 -8.57 -1.35
C ILE A 124 7.97 -8.64 -0.17
N TYR A 125 7.53 -8.29 1.04
CA TYR A 125 8.33 -8.31 2.28
C TYR A 125 8.82 -9.72 2.67
N VAL A 126 7.95 -10.72 2.52
CA VAL A 126 8.30 -12.12 2.79
C VAL A 126 9.28 -12.63 1.76
N THR A 127 9.07 -12.28 0.48
CA THR A 127 9.95 -12.73 -0.59
C THR A 127 11.23 -11.90 -0.74
N GLY A 128 11.38 -10.78 -0.05
CA GLY A 128 12.61 -9.99 0.09
C GLY A 128 12.36 -8.70 0.87
N ASN A 129 13.40 -7.94 1.23
CA ASN A 129 13.22 -6.79 2.11
C ASN A 129 13.55 -5.46 1.39
N TYR A 130 12.55 -4.57 1.28
CA TYR A 130 12.70 -3.19 0.79
C TYR A 130 12.87 -2.18 1.94
N GLY A 131 13.26 -2.66 3.12
CA GLY A 131 13.50 -1.87 4.32
C GLY A 131 12.25 -1.13 4.78
N PHE A 132 12.40 0.18 5.00
CA PHE A 132 11.33 1.02 5.52
C PHE A 132 10.13 1.15 4.57
N PHE A 133 10.32 1.00 3.26
CA PHE A 133 9.27 1.20 2.27
C PHE A 133 8.08 0.25 2.48
N ASN A 134 8.37 -1.03 2.76
CA ASN A 134 7.31 -2.03 3.00
C ASN A 134 6.50 -1.66 4.25
N ILE A 135 7.18 -1.31 5.34
CA ILE A 135 6.51 -0.92 6.59
C ILE A 135 5.69 0.36 6.40
N LEU A 136 6.28 1.38 5.77
CA LEU A 136 5.61 2.66 5.53
C LEU A 136 4.37 2.49 4.65
N SER A 137 4.46 1.66 3.61
CA SER A 137 3.33 1.36 2.73
C SER A 137 2.19 0.69 3.52
N CYS A 138 2.50 -0.28 4.39
CA CYS A 138 1.50 -0.89 5.28
C CYS A 138 0.86 0.14 6.23
N VAL A 139 1.65 1.07 6.79
CA VAL A 139 1.13 2.16 7.65
C VAL A 139 0.18 3.06 6.87
N VAL A 140 0.51 3.43 5.64
CA VAL A 140 -0.37 4.22 4.76
C VAL A 140 -1.66 3.46 4.45
N CYS A 141 -1.61 2.13 4.28
CA CYS A 141 -2.81 1.30 4.09
C CYS A 141 -3.81 1.41 5.24
N LEU A 142 -3.35 1.63 6.48
CA LEU A 142 -4.26 1.71 7.64
C LEU A 142 -5.29 2.82 7.48
N ALA A 143 -4.99 3.89 6.75
CA ALA A 143 -5.94 4.96 6.46
C ALA A 143 -7.14 4.53 5.59
N LEU A 144 -7.09 3.36 4.96
CA LEU A 144 -8.23 2.80 4.20
C LEU A 144 -9.28 2.16 5.12
N LEU A 145 -8.88 1.72 6.32
CA LEU A 145 -9.80 1.17 7.32
C LEU A 145 -10.61 2.31 7.96
N ASP A 146 -11.87 2.03 8.29
CA ASP A 146 -12.70 2.94 9.08
C ASP A 146 -12.50 2.67 10.58
N ASP A 147 -12.62 3.71 11.42
CA ASP A 147 -12.49 3.60 12.89
C ASP A 147 -13.39 2.53 13.51
N SER A 148 -14.55 2.27 12.90
CA SER A 148 -15.48 1.20 13.31
C SER A 148 -14.89 -0.22 13.26
N LEU A 149 -13.85 -0.43 12.46
CA LEU A 149 -13.15 -1.72 12.32
C LEU A 149 -11.86 -1.77 13.14
N LEU A 150 -11.40 -0.62 13.66
CA LEU A 150 -10.26 -0.57 14.55
C LEU A 150 -10.73 -0.96 15.95
N LEU A 151 -10.26 -2.11 16.44
CA LEU A 151 -10.58 -2.61 17.79
C LEU A 151 -10.13 -1.65 18.90
N PHE A 152 -9.19 -0.75 18.59
CA PHE A 152 -8.70 0.27 19.52
C PHE A 152 -9.65 1.47 19.53
N LYS A 153 -10.74 1.37 20.29
CA LYS A 153 -11.56 2.54 20.64
C LYS A 153 -10.73 3.44 21.55
N PHE A 154 -10.27 4.57 21.03
CA PHE A 154 -9.78 5.64 21.90
C PHE A 154 -10.98 6.18 22.71
N PRO A 155 -10.81 6.42 24.03
CA PRO A 155 -11.86 7.02 24.83
C PRO A 155 -12.24 8.38 24.23
N SER A 156 -13.54 8.60 24.00
CA SER A 156 -14.06 9.88 23.56
C SER A 156 -13.72 10.95 24.60
N PRO A 157 -13.08 12.07 24.23
CA PRO A 157 -12.72 13.13 25.18
C PRO A 157 -13.91 13.86 25.85
N LEU A 158 -15.15 13.47 25.56
CA LEU A 158 -16.36 14.24 25.91
C LEU A 158 -17.31 13.55 26.89
N GLU A 159 -16.90 12.46 27.55
CA GLU A 159 -17.77 11.79 28.53
C GLU A 159 -17.71 12.40 29.95
N ASN A 160 -16.90 13.45 30.15
CA ASN A 160 -16.71 14.13 31.44
C ASN A 160 -16.98 15.65 31.40
N ALA A 161 -17.88 16.13 30.53
CA ALA A 161 -18.34 17.53 30.52
C ALA A 161 -19.82 17.63 30.91
#